data_AF-D5WBN3-F1
#
_entry.id   AF-D5WBN3-F1
#
_cell.length_a   1.000
_cell.length_b   1.000
_cell.length_c   1.000
_cell.angle_alpha   90.00
_cell.angle_beta   90.00
_cell.angle_gamma   90.00
#
_symmetry.space_group_name_H-M   'P 1'
#
loop_
_entity.id
_entity.type
_entity.pdbx_description
1 polymer ?
#
loop_
_entity_poly.entity_id
_entity_poly.type
_entity_poly.pdbx_seq_one_letter_code
_entity_poly.pdbx_strand_id
1 'polypeptide(L)' 'MLTLDEKAHLHSANDHLRNAVYLIAVQQDRVERQTVAGLDTALSETLLSLMNATLRNFILHRKLICETIERAGR' A
#
# COMPACT_ATOMS: atom_id res chain seq x y z
N MET A 1 -22.72 -2.15 15.11
CA MET A 1 -21.54 -2.32 15.99
C MET A 1 -20.70 -3.45 15.43
N LEU A 2 -19.43 -3.21 15.11
CA LEU A 2 -18.54 -4.24 14.54
C LEU A 2 -18.21 -5.35 15.53
N THR A 3 -18.09 -6.58 15.03
CA THR A 3 -17.58 -7.73 15.78
C THR A 3 -16.08 -7.60 16.08
N LEU A 4 -15.56 -8.43 16.98
CA LEU A 4 -14.13 -8.46 17.29
C LEU A 4 -13.30 -8.86 16.07
N ASP A 5 -13.79 -9.83 15.29
CA ASP A 5 -13.11 -10.33 14.09
C ASP A 5 -13.06 -9.27 12.99
N GLU A 6 -14.16 -8.54 12.77
CA GLU A 6 -14.19 -7.42 11.81
C GLU A 6 -13.17 -6.32 12.20
N LYS A 7 -13.04 -6.02 13.49
CA LYS A 7 -12.02 -5.07 13.97
C LYS A 7 -10.60 -5.60 13.78
N ALA A 8 -10.38 -6.89 13.99
CA ALA A 8 -9.09 -7.53 13.76
C ALA A 8 -8.69 -7.48 12.27
N HIS A 9 -9.63 -7.75 11.36
CA HIS A 9 -9.39 -7.62 9.92
C HIS A 9 -9.04 -6.18 9.50
N LEU A 10 -9.74 -5.18 10.05
CA LEU A 10 -9.44 -3.77 9.77
C LEU A 10 -8.07 -3.34 10.30
N HIS A 11 -7.61 -3.92 11.41
CA HIS A 11 -6.28 -3.69 11.94
C HIS A 11 -5.21 -4.36 11.07
N SER A 12 -5.39 -5.64 10.74
CA SER A 12 -4.50 -6.40 9.85
C SER A 12 -4.32 -5.71 8.49
N ALA A 13 -5.40 -5.15 7.93
CA ALA A 13 -5.31 -4.36 6.71
C ALA A 13 -4.38 -3.14 6.84
N ASN A 14 -4.35 -2.46 8.00
CA ASN A 14 -3.43 -1.35 8.23
C ASN A 14 -1.97 -1.82 8.30
N ASP A 15 -1.71 -2.97 8.90
CA ASP A 15 -0.37 -3.54 8.98
C ASP A 15 0.13 -3.98 7.61
N HIS A 16 -0.73 -4.58 6.79
CA HIS A 16 -0.41 -4.90 5.40
C HIS A 16 -0.09 -3.66 4.58
N LEU A 17 -0.87 -2.57 4.73
CA LEU A 17 -0.58 -1.30 4.07
C LEU A 17 0.77 -0.71 4.51
N ARG A 18 1.07 -0.74 5.81
CA ARG A 18 2.36 -0.27 6.35
C ARG A 18 3.52 -1.10 5.80
N ASN A 19 3.37 -2.42 5.74
CA ASN A 19 4.37 -3.31 5.17
C ASN A 19 4.57 -3.05 3.67
N ALA A 20 3.49 -2.83 2.91
CA ALA A 20 3.57 -2.50 1.50
C ALA A 20 4.34 -1.19 1.24
N VAL A 21 4.10 -0.15 2.06
CA VAL A 21 4.87 1.11 2.01
C VAL A 21 6.36 0.83 2.21
N TYR A 22 6.72 0.07 3.23
CA TYR A 22 8.11 -0.28 3.52
C TYR A 22 8.76 -1.02 2.34
N LEU A 23 8.09 -2.06 1.82
CA LEU A 23 8.62 -2.86 0.72
C LEU A 23 8.77 -2.06 -0.58
N ILE A 24 7.81 -1.17 -0.88
CA ILE A 24 7.91 -0.27 -2.04
C ILE A 24 9.09 0.70 -1.88
N ALA A 25 9.32 1.24 -0.68
CA ALA A 25 10.47 2.10 -0.41
C ALA A 25 11.81 1.35 -0.59
N VAL A 26 11.88 0.09 -0.17
CA VAL A 26 13.05 -0.77 -0.42
C VAL A 26 13.27 -1.01 -1.92
N GLN A 27 12.20 -1.23 -2.69
CA GLN A 27 12.33 -1.37 -4.15
C GLN A 27 12.76 -0.05 -4.81
N GLN A 28 12.29 1.10 -4.32
CA GLN A 28 12.72 2.41 -4.80
C GLN A 28 14.23 2.63 -4.61
N ASP A 29 14.76 2.43 -3.40
CA ASP A 29 16.20 2.52 -3.13
C ASP A 29 17.00 1.55 -4.03
N ARG A 30 16.49 0.33 -4.23
CA ARG A 30 17.13 -0.64 -5.11
C ARG A 30 17.18 -0.16 -6.56
N VAL A 31 16.08 0.35 -7.10
CA VAL A 31 16.03 0.87 -8.47
C VAL A 31 16.98 2.04 -8.62
N GLU A 32 16.98 2.99 -7.69
CA GLU A 32 17.89 4.14 -7.70
C GLU A 32 19.36 3.71 -7.74
N ARG A 33 19.75 2.72 -6.93
CA ARG A 33 21.11 2.16 -6.96
C ARG A 33 21.46 1.50 -8.29
N GLN A 34 20.52 0.79 -8.90
CA GLN A 34 20.71 0.15 -10.21
C GLN A 34 20.86 1.19 -11.32
N THR A 35 20.03 2.25 -11.29
CA THR A 35 20.12 3.37 -12.23
C THR A 35 21.48 4.08 -12.11
N VAL A 36 21.94 4.36 -10.89
CA VAL A 36 23.27 4.96 -10.65
C VAL A 36 24.40 4.06 -11.15
N ALA A 37 24.24 2.73 -11.05
CA ALA A 37 25.19 1.76 -11.59
C ALA A 37 25.15 1.62 -13.12
N GLY A 38 24.29 2.38 -13.82
CA GLY A 38 24.17 2.34 -15.27
C GLY A 38 23.47 1.10 -15.82
N LEU A 39 22.70 0.40 -14.98
CA LEU A 39 21.90 -0.75 -15.41
C LEU A 39 20.60 -0.29 -16.07
N ASP A 40 20.05 -1.10 -16.97
CA ASP A 40 18.71 -0.87 -17.53
C ASP A 40 17.64 -1.11 -16.45
N THR A 41 16.98 -0.03 -16.03
CA THR A 41 15.96 -0.03 -14.99
C THR A 41 14.54 0.20 -15.51
N ALA A 42 14.31 0.29 -16.83
CA ALA A 42 13.03 0.73 -17.39
C ALA A 42 11.84 -0.14 -16.95
N LEU A 43 12.02 -1.46 -16.92
CA LEU A 43 11.00 -2.38 -16.43
C LEU A 43 10.76 -2.22 -14.91
N SER A 44 11.83 -2.11 -14.13
CA SER A 44 11.74 -1.94 -12.68
C SER A 44 11.03 -0.64 -12.30
N GLU A 45 11.31 0.46 -13.00
CA GLU A 45 10.63 1.75 -12.83
C GLU A 45 9.14 1.66 -13.17
N THR A 46 8.80 0.96 -14.26
CA THR A 46 7.41 0.72 -14.66
C THR A 46 6.66 -0.07 -13.58
N LEU A 47 7.26 -1.14 -13.07
CA LEU A 47 6.69 -1.95 -12.00
C LEU A 47 6.54 -1.16 -10.71
N LEU A 48 7.54 -0.34 -10.37
CA LEU A 48 7.50 0.52 -9.18
C LEU A 48 6.40 1.57 -9.26
N SER A 49 6.18 2.14 -10.44
CA SER A 49 5.04 3.04 -10.70
C SER A 49 3.70 2.31 -10.51
N LEU A 50 3.57 1.09 -11.04
CA LEU A 50 2.37 0.26 -10.86
C LEU A 50 2.12 -0.12 -9.39
N MET A 51 3.17 -0.45 -8.65
CA MET A 51 3.09 -0.74 -7.21
C MET A 51 2.59 0.48 -6.43
N ASN A 52 3.13 1.66 -6.73
CA ASN A 52 2.70 2.92 -6.11
C ASN A 52 1.24 3.27 -6.44
N ALA A 53 0.82 3.11 -7.70
CA ALA A 53 -0.57 3.34 -8.10
C ALA A 53 -1.53 2.38 -7.39
N THR A 54 -1.17 1.11 -7.34
CA THR A 54 -1.92 0.06 -6.63
C THR A 54 -2.05 0.36 -5.14
N LEU A 55 -0.94 0.74 -4.48
CA LEU A 55 -0.96 1.11 -3.06
C LEU A 55 -1.87 2.31 -2.79
N ARG A 56 -1.84 3.34 -3.64
CA ARG A 56 -2.73 4.51 -3.51
C ARG A 56 -4.21 4.10 -3.57
N ASN A 57 -4.57 3.20 -4.49
CA ASN A 57 -5.93 2.68 -4.58
C ASN A 57 -6.32 1.91 -3.31
N PHE A 58 -5.44 1.06 -2.76
CA PHE A 58 -5.73 0.36 -1.51
C PHE A 58 -5.93 1.32 -0.33
N ILE A 59 -5.11 2.37 -0.22
CA ILE A 59 -5.25 3.40 0.83
C ILE A 59 -6.60 4.13 0.68
N LEU A 60 -6.98 4.50 -0.55
CA LEU A 60 -8.27 5.13 -0.84
C LEU A 60 -9.44 4.23 -0.45
N HIS A 61 -9.43 2.96 -0.86
CA HIS A 61 -10.47 2.00 -0.49
C HIS A 61 -10.53 1.77 1.01
N ARG A 62 -9.38 1.70 1.69
CA ARG A 62 -9.32 1.57 3.15
C ARG A 62 -10.02 2.74 3.87
N LYS A 63 -9.81 3.96 3.38
CA LYS A 63 -10.48 5.17 3.89
C LYS A 63 -12.01 5.09 3.68
N LEU A 64 -12.44 4.75 2.46
CA LEU A 64 -13.87 4.64 2.12
C LEU A 64 -14.60 3.57 2.97
N ILE A 65 -13.96 2.42 3.21
CA ILE A 65 -14.49 1.38 4.09
C ILE A 65 -14.67 1.91 5.51
N CYS A 66 -13.65 2.59 6.05
CA CYS A 66 -13.71 3.21 7.37
C CYS A 66 -14.87 4.21 7.49
N GLU A 67 -14.98 5.14 6.54
CA GLU A 67 -16.06 6.13 6.53
C GLU A 67 -17.45 5.49 6.43
N THR A 68 -17.58 4.42 5.63
CA THR A 68 -18.85 3.70 5.47
C THR A 68 -19.26 3.03 6.78
N ILE A 69 -18.31 2.39 7.47
CA ILE A 69 -18.55 1.77 8.78
C ILE A 69 -18.93 2.82 9.82
N GLU A 70 -18.23 3.96 9.87
CA GLU A 70 -18.54 5.06 10.79
C GLU A 70 -19.92 5.68 10.55
N ARG A 71 -20.39 5.71 9.30
CA ARG A 71 -21.75 6.17 8.98
C ARG A 71 -22.81 5.14 9.36
N ALA A 72 -22.56 3.86 9.11
CA ALA A 72 -23.49 2.78 9.45
C ALA A 72 -23.58 2.50 10.97
N GLY A 73 -22.59 2.95 11.74
CA GLY A 73 -22.57 2.84 13.20
C GLY A 73 -23.25 3.99 13.95
N ARG A 74 -23.71 5.04 13.26
CA ARG A 74 -24.55 6.12 13.81
C ARG A 74 -26.02 5.77 13.65
#